data_AF-A0A815V5G4-F1
#
_entry.id   AF-A0A815V5G4-F1
#
_cell.length_a   1.000
_cell.length_b   1.000
_cell.length_c   1.000
_cell.angle_alpha   90.00
_cell.angle_beta   90.00
_cell.angle_gamma   90.00
#
_symmetry.space_group_name_H-M   'P 1'
#
loop_
_entity.id
_entity.type
_entity.pdbx_description
1 polymer ?
#
loop_
_entity_poly.entity_id
_entity_poly.type
_entity_poly.pdbx_seq_one_letter_code
_entity_poly.pdbx_strand_id
1 'polypeptide(L)'
;GFNILIGQFYNFDMQKPIDALKIKGFQVKHVTTEDECITELASNRYQIAWIISSTQIRNSKFISALTAFHSAGGAIFLFADNTPYVCHVSEFLRTKFGITVEGNYYGGKTMTYKENGYLQAGNFGQHEIFTGITNLFEGITICHPVYSTSASREVFVTIATATDGNSSIAVYDPPSISTEGRLCLDCGFTKLYCNWDSAGTARYIVNASCWLLGIKNV
;
A
#
# COMPACT_ATOMS: atom_id res chain seq x y z
N GLY A 1 16.66 -7.90 12.18
CA GLY A 1 15.36 -8.12 11.51
C GLY A 1 14.95 -6.83 10.85
N PHE A 2 14.10 -6.88 9.83
CA PHE A 2 13.58 -5.68 9.17
C PHE A 2 12.38 -5.15 9.96
N ASN A 3 12.40 -3.85 10.24
CA ASN A 3 11.42 -3.17 11.08
C ASN A 3 10.34 -2.52 10.20
N ILE A 4 9.08 -2.86 10.50
CA ILE A 4 7.90 -2.27 9.87
C ILE A 4 7.16 -1.43 10.93
N LEU A 5 6.90 -0.16 10.60
CA LEU A 5 5.96 0.68 11.31
C LEU A 5 4.59 0.56 10.63
N ILE A 6 3.54 0.27 11.39
CA ILE A 6 2.16 0.28 10.90
C ILE A 6 1.42 1.41 11.61
N GLY A 7 1.04 2.45 10.87
CA GLY A 7 0.08 3.45 11.29
C GLY A 7 -1.32 3.08 10.84
N GLN A 8 -2.17 2.67 11.79
CA GLN A 8 -3.56 2.32 11.53
C GLN A 8 -4.50 3.44 11.98
N PHE A 9 -5.07 4.19 11.04
CA PHE A 9 -5.97 5.31 11.36
C PHE A 9 -7.45 5.00 11.12
N TYR A 10 -7.75 3.85 10.51
CA TYR A 10 -9.09 3.25 10.46
C TYR A 10 -9.11 1.95 11.28
N ASN A 11 -10.03 1.87 12.24
CA ASN A 11 -10.01 0.83 13.27
C ASN A 11 -10.61 -0.50 12.78
N PHE A 12 -9.81 -1.55 12.82
CA PHE A 12 -10.17 -2.96 12.61
C PHE A 12 -9.09 -3.87 13.20
N ASP A 13 -9.33 -5.19 13.23
CA ASP A 13 -8.36 -6.14 13.75
C ASP A 13 -7.17 -6.36 12.78
N MET A 14 -5.98 -5.92 13.20
CA MET A 14 -4.72 -6.07 12.46
C MET A 14 -3.91 -7.32 12.87
N GLN A 15 -4.42 -8.17 13.75
CA GLN A 15 -3.68 -9.32 14.29
C GLN A 15 -3.19 -10.26 13.19
N LYS A 16 -4.08 -10.65 12.25
CA LYS A 16 -3.73 -11.56 11.14
C LYS A 16 -2.63 -11.00 10.21
N PRO A 17 -2.74 -9.76 9.69
CA PRO A 17 -1.63 -9.14 8.94
C PRO A 17 -0.32 -9.09 9.72
N ILE A 18 -0.37 -8.68 11.00
CA ILE A 18 0.83 -8.56 11.85
C ILE A 18 1.50 -9.93 12.07
N ASP A 19 0.71 -10.97 12.32
CA ASP A 19 1.24 -12.33 12.53
C ASP A 19 1.88 -12.89 11.26
N ALA A 20 1.26 -12.67 10.09
CA ALA A 20 1.84 -13.07 8.81
C ALA A 20 3.23 -12.45 8.58
N LEU A 21 3.41 -11.18 8.95
CA LEU A 21 4.71 -10.49 8.90
C LEU A 21 5.69 -11.06 9.93
N LYS A 22 5.27 -11.26 11.19
CA LYS A 22 6.12 -11.81 12.25
C LYS A 22 6.61 -13.23 11.95
N ILE A 23 5.75 -14.09 11.40
CA ILE A 23 6.11 -15.44 10.95
C ILE A 23 7.25 -15.39 9.92
N LYS A 24 7.34 -14.31 9.14
CA LYS A 24 8.42 -14.08 8.16
C LYS A 24 9.63 -13.34 8.70
N GLY A 25 9.68 -13.08 10.00
CA GLY A 25 10.83 -12.49 10.68
C GLY A 25 10.84 -10.96 10.68
N PHE A 26 9.77 -10.30 10.23
CA PHE A 26 9.62 -8.86 10.39
C PHE A 26 9.34 -8.51 11.85
N GLN A 27 9.95 -7.42 12.31
CA GLN A 27 9.64 -6.81 13.59
C GLN A 27 8.63 -5.70 13.35
N VAL A 28 7.46 -5.79 13.99
CA VAL A 28 6.34 -4.88 13.70
C VAL A 28 6.06 -4.01 14.91
N LYS A 29 6.09 -2.69 14.73
CA LYS A 29 5.50 -1.71 15.66
C LYS A 29 4.18 -1.25 15.06
N HIS A 30 3.10 -1.49 15.79
CA HIS A 30 1.76 -1.05 15.44
C HIS A 30 1.37 0.16 16.30
N VAL A 31 0.92 1.23 15.66
CA VAL A 31 0.48 2.48 16.29
C VAL A 31 -0.86 2.90 15.70
N THR A 32 -1.69 3.56 16.51
CA THR A 32 -3.06 3.97 16.13
C THR A 32 -3.26 5.48 16.14
N THR A 33 -2.21 6.24 16.45
CA THR A 33 -2.24 7.71 16.48
C THR A 33 -1.20 8.30 15.54
N GLU A 34 -1.54 9.44 14.94
CA GLU A 34 -0.62 10.16 14.05
C GLU A 34 0.60 10.67 14.80
N ASP A 35 0.46 11.09 16.07
CA ASP A 35 1.57 11.59 16.90
C ASP A 35 2.62 10.51 17.19
N GLU A 36 2.17 9.30 17.54
CA GLU A 36 3.08 8.16 17.73
C GLU A 36 3.72 7.78 16.39
N CYS A 37 2.94 7.73 15.30
CA CYS A 37 3.47 7.43 13.97
C CYS A 37 4.54 8.44 13.53
N ILE A 38 4.32 9.74 13.72
CA ILE A 38 5.29 10.80 13.41
C ILE A 38 6.58 10.62 14.22
N THR A 39 6.44 10.33 15.52
CA THR A 39 7.59 10.07 16.39
C THR A 39 8.40 8.88 15.90
N GLU A 40 7.71 7.82 15.46
CA GLU A 40 8.34 6.59 15.00
C GLU A 40 8.99 6.73 13.62
N LEU A 41 8.36 7.46 12.69
CA LEU A 41 8.94 7.79 11.38
C LEU A 41 10.28 8.53 11.53
N ALA A 42 10.40 9.42 12.53
CA ALA A 42 11.62 10.19 12.79
C ALA A 42 12.72 9.39 13.52
N SER A 43 12.44 8.17 13.98
CA SER A 43 13.38 7.41 14.82
C SER A 43 14.53 6.74 14.05
N ASN A 44 14.50 6.74 12.71
CA ASN A 44 15.43 5.99 11.83
C ASN A 44 15.48 4.48 12.07
N ARG A 45 14.52 3.90 12.81
CA ARG A 45 14.51 2.46 13.13
C ARG A 45 13.86 1.62 12.04
N TYR A 46 12.97 2.20 11.26
CA TYR A 46 12.08 1.49 10.35
C TYR A 46 12.57 1.55 8.91
N GLN A 47 12.42 0.44 8.19
CA GLN A 47 12.71 0.39 6.75
C GLN A 47 11.42 0.56 5.93
N ILE A 48 10.28 0.18 6.50
CA ILE A 48 8.97 0.25 5.86
C ILE A 48 7.97 0.94 6.78
N ALA A 49 7.17 1.86 6.23
CA ALA A 49 5.98 2.39 6.86
C ALA A 49 4.72 1.95 6.12
N TRP A 50 3.78 1.31 6.82
CA TRP A 50 2.43 1.05 6.35
C TRP A 50 1.50 2.14 6.85
N ILE A 51 0.72 2.74 5.95
CA ILE A 51 -0.25 3.77 6.29
C ILE A 51 -1.63 3.30 5.86
N ILE A 52 -2.46 2.95 6.84
CA ILE A 52 -3.87 2.62 6.64
C ILE A 52 -4.66 3.89 6.86
N SER A 53 -5.21 4.40 5.77
CA SER A 53 -5.88 5.68 5.72
C SER A 53 -7.18 5.71 6.51
N SER A 54 -7.68 6.93 6.73
CA SER A 54 -8.90 7.26 7.45
C SER A 54 -9.54 8.48 6.81
N THR A 55 -10.58 9.03 7.46
CA THR A 55 -11.41 10.11 6.92
C THR A 55 -10.85 11.51 7.13
N GLN A 56 -9.76 11.65 7.87
CA GLN A 56 -9.14 12.94 8.19
C GLN A 56 -7.70 12.73 8.67
N ILE A 57 -6.87 13.75 8.44
CA ILE A 57 -5.56 13.90 9.06
C ILE A 57 -5.71 14.90 10.21
N ARG A 58 -5.34 14.53 11.42
CA ARG A 58 -5.50 15.36 12.64
C ARG A 58 -4.26 16.18 12.96
N ASN A 59 -3.08 15.69 12.60
CA ASN A 59 -1.81 16.35 12.80
C ASN A 59 -1.25 16.82 11.44
N SER A 60 -1.19 18.13 11.25
CA SER A 60 -0.70 18.76 10.01
C SER A 60 0.75 18.41 9.66
N LYS A 61 1.55 17.90 10.62
CA LYS A 61 2.93 17.45 10.38
C LYS A 61 3.02 16.06 9.78
N PHE A 62 1.94 15.29 9.79
CA PHE A 62 1.96 13.88 9.37
C PHE A 62 2.52 13.69 7.96
N ILE A 63 2.01 14.45 6.99
CA ILE A 63 2.41 14.32 5.58
C ILE A 63 3.86 14.75 5.38
N SER A 64 4.32 15.79 6.08
CA SER A 64 5.74 16.19 6.04
C SER A 64 6.66 15.12 6.63
N ALA A 65 6.27 14.47 7.72
CA ALA A 65 7.05 13.40 8.34
C ALA A 65 7.13 12.17 7.44
N LEU A 66 6.01 11.76 6.84
CA LEU A 66 5.96 10.63 5.90
C LEU A 66 6.75 10.92 4.63
N THR A 67 6.69 12.16 4.12
CA THR A 67 7.49 12.61 2.98
C THR A 67 8.98 12.55 3.29
N ALA A 68 9.40 13.04 4.46
CA ALA A 68 10.79 13.00 4.90
C ALA A 68 11.31 11.56 5.03
N PHE A 69 10.52 10.67 5.65
CA PHE A 69 10.83 9.25 5.75
C PHE A 69 11.06 8.61 4.37
N HIS A 70 10.16 8.87 3.42
CA HIS A 70 10.29 8.34 2.05
C HIS A 70 11.50 8.89 1.31
N SER A 71 11.72 10.20 1.40
CA SER A 71 12.84 10.86 0.72
C SER A 71 14.21 10.45 1.29
N ALA A 72 14.25 9.95 2.53
CA ALA A 72 15.42 9.35 3.14
C ALA A 72 15.61 7.86 2.81
N GLY A 73 14.77 7.27 1.95
CA GLY A 73 14.86 5.87 1.51
C GLY A 73 13.91 4.91 2.20
N GLY A 74 13.07 5.39 3.11
CA GLY A 74 12.02 4.59 3.74
C GLY A 74 10.98 4.14 2.71
N ALA A 75 10.72 2.84 2.62
CA ALA A 75 9.71 2.30 1.73
C ALA A 75 8.30 2.45 2.33
N ILE A 76 7.28 2.63 1.50
CA ILE A 76 5.92 2.89 1.98
C ILE A 76 4.92 1.90 1.39
N PHE A 77 4.04 1.36 2.24
CA PHE A 77 2.83 0.66 1.82
C PHE A 77 1.61 1.50 2.19
N LEU A 78 0.96 2.08 1.18
CA LEU A 78 -0.24 2.88 1.31
C LEU A 78 -1.49 2.02 1.14
N PHE A 79 -2.39 2.10 2.11
CA PHE A 79 -3.67 1.41 2.09
C PHE A 79 -4.79 2.46 2.15
N ALA A 80 -5.53 2.57 1.06
CA ALA A 80 -6.75 3.35 0.97
C ALA A 80 -7.96 2.42 0.84
N ASP A 81 -9.14 3.01 0.89
CA ASP A 81 -10.42 2.37 0.61
C ASP A 81 -11.34 3.45 0.02
N ASN A 82 -12.65 3.24 -0.07
CA ASN A 82 -13.58 4.22 -0.60
C ASN A 82 -13.50 5.60 0.07
N THR A 83 -13.79 6.66 -0.68
CA THR A 83 -14.00 8.00 -0.13
C THR A 83 -15.09 7.96 0.95
N PRO A 84 -14.84 8.48 2.18
CA PRO A 84 -13.75 9.38 2.56
C PRO A 84 -12.50 8.75 3.17
N TYR A 85 -12.35 7.42 3.23
CA TYR A 85 -11.22 6.71 3.86
C TYR A 85 -9.90 6.78 3.07
N VAL A 86 -9.68 7.87 2.33
CA VAL A 86 -8.53 8.10 1.42
C VAL A 86 -7.57 9.18 1.92
N CYS A 87 -7.92 9.94 2.96
CA CYS A 87 -7.27 11.22 3.27
C CYS A 87 -5.75 11.17 3.41
N HIS A 88 -5.19 10.20 4.15
CA HIS A 88 -3.74 10.13 4.37
C HIS A 88 -3.00 9.81 3.07
N VAL A 89 -3.53 8.84 2.32
CA VAL A 89 -2.95 8.34 1.08
C VAL A 89 -3.05 9.40 -0.01
N SER A 90 -4.24 9.96 -0.22
CA SER A 90 -4.48 10.97 -1.25
C SER A 90 -3.66 12.24 -0.99
N GLU A 91 -3.53 12.70 0.25
CA GLU A 91 -2.75 13.90 0.55
C GLU A 91 -1.25 13.70 0.36
N PHE A 92 -0.71 12.55 0.78
CA PHE A 92 0.70 12.20 0.56
C PHE A 92 1.01 12.10 -0.93
N LEU A 93 0.22 11.33 -1.68
CA LEU A 93 0.40 11.14 -3.12
C LEU A 93 0.23 12.44 -3.91
N ARG A 94 -0.70 13.31 -3.49
CA ARG A 94 -0.92 14.61 -4.13
C ARG A 94 0.29 15.51 -3.95
N THR A 95 0.80 15.57 -2.73
CA THR A 95 1.95 16.40 -2.36
C THR A 95 3.21 15.98 -3.11
N LYS A 96 3.42 14.67 -3.27
CA LYS A 96 4.69 14.13 -3.78
C LYS A 96 4.68 13.83 -5.28
N PHE A 97 3.56 13.37 -5.82
CA PHE A 97 3.46 12.86 -7.18
C PHE A 97 2.33 13.50 -8.01
N GLY A 98 1.53 14.40 -7.41
CA GLY A 98 0.36 14.97 -8.08
C GLY A 98 -0.74 13.92 -8.34
N ILE A 99 -0.81 12.87 -7.52
CA ILE A 99 -1.81 11.79 -7.63
C ILE A 99 -2.80 11.93 -6.47
N THR A 100 -4.10 11.92 -6.75
CA THR A 100 -5.13 11.80 -5.72
C THR A 100 -5.74 10.41 -5.74
N VAL A 101 -6.55 10.07 -4.73
CA VAL A 101 -7.27 8.80 -4.67
C VAL A 101 -8.74 9.07 -4.38
N GLU A 102 -9.64 8.48 -5.16
CA GLU A 102 -11.09 8.66 -5.03
C GLU A 102 -11.86 7.39 -5.42
N GLY A 103 -13.18 7.41 -5.26
CA GLY A 103 -14.06 6.30 -5.66
C GLY A 103 -14.73 5.63 -4.48
N ASN A 104 -15.76 4.84 -4.78
CA ASN A 104 -16.55 4.12 -3.79
C ASN A 104 -17.16 2.86 -4.44
N TYR A 105 -16.32 2.09 -5.12
CA TYR A 105 -16.79 0.88 -5.79
C TYR A 105 -17.06 -0.22 -4.77
N TYR A 106 -18.17 -0.92 -4.94
CA TYR A 106 -18.44 -2.16 -4.19
C TYR A 106 -17.76 -3.33 -4.89
N GLY A 107 -16.68 -3.81 -4.29
CA GLY A 107 -15.94 -4.99 -4.72
C GLY A 107 -16.56 -6.28 -4.20
N GLY A 108 -15.80 -7.00 -3.38
CA GLY A 108 -16.18 -8.29 -2.83
C GLY A 108 -15.88 -9.47 -3.75
N LYS A 109 -15.08 -9.27 -4.80
CA LYS A 109 -14.70 -10.32 -5.74
C LYS A 109 -13.23 -10.70 -5.61
N THR A 110 -12.81 -11.65 -6.43
CA THR A 110 -11.44 -12.15 -6.49
C THR A 110 -10.85 -11.82 -7.84
N MET A 111 -9.70 -11.15 -7.84
CA MET A 111 -8.89 -10.93 -9.03
C MET A 111 -8.07 -12.18 -9.35
N THR A 112 -7.84 -12.45 -10.63
CA THR A 112 -7.08 -13.59 -11.12
C THR A 112 -5.76 -13.20 -11.76
N TYR A 113 -4.73 -14.05 -11.63
CA TYR A 113 -3.46 -13.82 -12.33
C TYR A 113 -3.63 -13.92 -13.84
N LYS A 114 -3.07 -12.96 -14.56
CA LYS A 114 -2.91 -13.01 -16.02
C LYS A 114 -1.65 -12.24 -16.40
N GLU A 115 -0.65 -12.93 -16.95
CA GLU A 115 0.72 -12.43 -17.20
C GLU A 115 0.77 -10.98 -17.75
N ASN A 116 0.00 -10.70 -18.81
CA ASN A 116 -0.13 -9.37 -19.43
C ASN A 116 -1.53 -8.76 -19.25
N GLY A 117 -2.22 -9.14 -18.19
CA GLY A 117 -3.61 -8.78 -17.91
C GLY A 117 -3.79 -7.71 -16.85
N TYR A 118 -2.73 -7.09 -16.33
CA TYR A 118 -2.83 -6.14 -15.21
C TYR A 118 -3.71 -4.90 -15.46
N LEU A 119 -4.02 -4.57 -16.72
CA LEU A 119 -4.98 -3.51 -17.09
C LEU A 119 -6.40 -4.03 -17.35
N GLN A 120 -6.61 -5.34 -17.33
CA GLN A 120 -7.90 -5.97 -17.58
C GLN A 120 -8.66 -6.10 -16.27
N ALA A 121 -9.93 -5.71 -16.27
CA ALA A 121 -10.79 -5.77 -15.08
C ALA A 121 -10.72 -7.16 -14.42
N GLY A 122 -10.54 -7.17 -13.10
CA GLY A 122 -10.47 -8.40 -12.30
C GLY A 122 -9.17 -9.18 -12.44
N ASN A 123 -8.08 -8.56 -12.90
CA ASN A 123 -6.81 -9.25 -13.06
C ASN A 123 -5.64 -8.48 -12.44
N PHE A 124 -4.64 -9.25 -12.02
CA PHE A 124 -3.30 -8.74 -11.70
C PHE A 124 -2.27 -9.40 -12.61
N GLY A 125 -1.21 -8.65 -12.92
CA GLY A 125 -0.16 -9.09 -13.83
C GLY A 125 1.02 -9.76 -13.15
N GLN A 126 2.06 -9.98 -13.95
CA GLN A 126 3.35 -10.41 -13.42
C GLN A 126 4.01 -9.29 -12.62
N HIS A 127 4.21 -9.52 -11.32
CA HIS A 127 4.99 -8.66 -10.44
C HIS A 127 5.48 -9.46 -9.23
N GLU A 128 6.63 -9.11 -8.65
CA GLU A 128 7.25 -9.87 -7.54
C GLU A 128 6.32 -9.99 -6.33
N ILE A 129 5.49 -8.97 -6.08
CA ILE A 129 4.51 -8.98 -4.99
C ILE A 129 3.41 -10.05 -5.15
N PHE A 130 3.19 -10.54 -6.38
CA PHE A 130 2.20 -11.57 -6.68
C PHE A 130 2.79 -12.97 -6.85
N THR A 131 4.09 -13.15 -6.56
CA THR A 131 4.77 -14.45 -6.72
C THR A 131 4.04 -15.57 -5.96
N GLY A 132 3.63 -16.61 -6.68
CA GLY A 132 2.92 -17.76 -6.13
C GLY A 132 1.47 -17.48 -5.71
N ILE A 133 0.86 -16.42 -6.24
CA ILE A 133 -0.55 -16.06 -6.03
C ILE A 133 -1.29 -16.21 -7.37
N THR A 134 -2.36 -16.99 -7.38
CA THR A 134 -3.24 -17.12 -8.56
C THR A 134 -4.52 -16.32 -8.43
N ASN A 135 -4.92 -16.02 -7.19
CA ASN A 135 -6.16 -15.37 -6.82
C ASN A 135 -5.90 -14.38 -5.69
N LEU A 136 -6.43 -13.16 -5.80
CA LEU A 136 -6.31 -12.11 -4.78
C LEU A 136 -7.67 -11.47 -4.50
N PHE A 137 -8.09 -11.44 -3.23
CA PHE A 137 -9.29 -10.71 -2.84
C PHE A 137 -9.10 -9.19 -3.01
N GLU A 138 -10.02 -8.52 -3.69
CA GLU A 138 -9.85 -7.10 -4.06
C GLU A 138 -10.20 -6.10 -2.94
N GLY A 139 -10.89 -6.57 -1.89
CA GLY A 139 -11.52 -5.71 -0.88
C GLY A 139 -13.04 -5.67 -1.07
N ILE A 140 -13.77 -5.18 -0.07
CA ILE A 140 -15.24 -4.99 -0.13
C ILE A 140 -15.59 -3.65 -0.76
N THR A 141 -14.81 -2.63 -0.44
CA THR A 141 -14.91 -1.30 -1.03
C THR A 141 -13.56 -0.92 -1.61
N ILE A 142 -13.57 -0.18 -2.71
CA ILE A 142 -12.37 0.11 -3.49
C ILE A 142 -12.42 1.55 -4.01
N CYS A 143 -11.29 2.25 -3.86
CA CYS A 143 -10.99 3.51 -4.55
C CYS A 143 -10.05 3.26 -5.75
N HIS A 144 -9.54 4.32 -6.37
CA HIS A 144 -8.52 4.23 -7.41
C HIS A 144 -7.70 5.53 -7.50
N PRO A 145 -6.44 5.45 -7.99
CA PRO A 145 -5.63 6.64 -8.21
C PRO A 145 -6.16 7.48 -9.39
N VAL A 146 -6.14 8.79 -9.21
CA VAL A 146 -6.42 9.80 -10.23
C VAL A 146 -5.17 10.61 -10.49
N TYR A 147 -4.75 10.61 -11.74
CA TYR A 147 -3.50 11.20 -12.19
C TYR A 147 -3.77 12.59 -12.76
N SER A 148 -3.21 13.63 -12.13
CA SER A 148 -3.41 15.01 -12.60
C SER A 148 -2.58 15.37 -13.84
N THR A 149 -1.53 14.60 -14.13
CA THR A 149 -0.61 14.85 -15.26
C THR A 149 -0.12 13.55 -15.90
N SER A 150 0.30 13.59 -17.17
CA SER A 150 0.94 12.44 -17.82
C SER A 150 2.20 11.96 -17.08
N ALA A 151 3.00 12.90 -16.56
CA ALA A 151 4.19 12.59 -15.77
C ALA A 151 3.84 11.77 -14.51
N SER A 152 2.76 12.12 -13.80
CA SER A 152 2.32 11.35 -12.63
C SER A 152 1.92 9.90 -12.99
N ARG A 153 1.39 9.69 -14.19
CA ARG A 153 1.00 8.35 -14.70
C ARG A 153 2.21 7.50 -15.10
N GLU A 154 3.30 8.11 -15.55
CA GLU A 154 4.53 7.39 -15.91
C GLU A 154 5.31 6.92 -14.68
N VAL A 155 5.19 7.63 -13.56
CA VAL A 155 5.92 7.31 -12.31
C VAL A 155 5.26 6.17 -11.52
N PHE A 156 3.92 6.09 -11.52
CA PHE A 156 3.17 5.08 -10.77
C PHE A 156 2.54 4.03 -11.69
N VAL A 157 3.11 2.83 -11.68
CA VAL A 157 2.72 1.74 -12.57
C VAL A 157 1.60 0.93 -11.95
N THR A 158 0.46 0.82 -12.64
CA THR A 158 -0.61 -0.10 -12.28
C THR A 158 -0.17 -1.54 -12.52
N ILE A 159 -0.40 -2.41 -11.54
CA ILE A 159 -0.07 -3.85 -11.61
C ILE A 159 -1.25 -4.76 -11.27
N ALA A 160 -2.37 -4.19 -10.84
CA ALA A 160 -3.66 -4.86 -10.77
C ALA A 160 -4.81 -3.89 -11.04
N THR A 161 -5.85 -4.40 -11.72
CA THR A 161 -7.10 -3.69 -11.99
C THR A 161 -8.24 -4.45 -11.34
N ALA A 162 -9.02 -3.77 -10.49
CA ALA A 162 -10.19 -4.32 -9.81
C ALA A 162 -11.29 -4.69 -10.81
N THR A 163 -12.31 -5.40 -10.34
CA THR A 163 -13.40 -5.88 -11.19
C THR A 163 -14.32 -4.78 -11.74
N ASP A 164 -14.19 -3.54 -11.28
CA ASP A 164 -14.82 -2.35 -11.86
C ASP A 164 -14.08 -1.78 -13.07
N GLY A 165 -12.86 -2.26 -13.34
CA GLY A 165 -12.01 -1.77 -14.42
C GLY A 165 -11.06 -0.64 -14.01
N ASN A 166 -11.03 -0.23 -12.73
CA ASN A 166 -10.09 0.78 -12.24
C ASN A 166 -8.82 0.15 -11.63
N SER A 167 -7.73 0.92 -11.64
CA SER A 167 -6.47 0.53 -10.99
C SER A 167 -6.69 0.33 -9.49
N SER A 168 -6.34 -0.86 -8.99
CA SER A 168 -6.53 -1.22 -7.58
C SER A 168 -5.22 -1.35 -6.82
N ILE A 169 -4.15 -1.75 -7.52
CA ILE A 169 -2.80 -1.83 -6.96
C ILE A 169 -1.83 -1.17 -7.95
N ALA A 170 -1.08 -0.19 -7.46
CA ALA A 170 -0.05 0.51 -8.21
C ALA A 170 1.24 0.59 -7.40
N VAL A 171 2.37 0.70 -8.10
CA VAL A 171 3.70 0.75 -7.49
C VAL A 171 4.54 1.87 -8.05
N TYR A 172 5.44 2.36 -7.22
CA TYR A 172 6.56 3.21 -7.60
C TYR A 172 7.85 2.47 -7.26
N ASP A 173 8.63 2.16 -8.29
CA ASP A 173 10.00 1.64 -8.14
C ASP A 173 10.98 2.76 -8.56
N PRO A 174 11.64 3.42 -7.60
CA PRO A 174 12.54 4.53 -7.91
C PRO A 174 13.72 4.07 -8.78
N PRO A 175 14.22 4.92 -9.69
CA PRO A 175 15.44 4.62 -10.44
C PRO A 175 16.63 4.51 -9.48
N SER A 176 17.66 3.74 -9.86
CA SER A 176 18.82 3.45 -8.99
C SER A 176 19.61 4.66 -8.51
N ILE A 177 19.45 5.82 -9.15
CA ILE A 177 20.07 7.09 -8.75
C ILE A 177 19.29 7.83 -7.64
N SER A 178 18.06 7.43 -7.38
CA SER A 178 17.18 8.04 -6.38
C SER A 178 17.53 7.51 -4.99
N THR A 179 17.43 8.38 -3.98
CA THR A 179 17.51 7.98 -2.57
C THR A 179 16.17 7.54 -2.00
N GLU A 180 15.10 7.62 -2.78
CA GLU A 180 13.75 7.33 -2.31
C GLU A 180 13.49 5.83 -2.16
N GLY A 181 12.57 5.49 -1.25
CA GLY A 181 12.11 4.11 -1.07
C GLY A 181 11.12 3.66 -2.16
N ARG A 182 10.93 2.35 -2.29
CA ARG A 182 9.82 1.77 -3.06
C ARG A 182 8.49 2.09 -2.41
N LEU A 183 7.44 2.20 -3.22
CA LEU A 183 6.09 2.42 -2.71
C LEU A 183 5.07 1.50 -3.38
N CYS A 184 4.16 0.95 -2.59
CA CYS A 184 3.00 0.20 -3.06
C CYS A 184 1.71 0.87 -2.56
N LEU A 185 0.78 1.14 -3.47
CA LEU A 185 -0.57 1.61 -3.19
C LEU A 185 -1.54 0.45 -3.38
N ASP A 186 -2.34 0.15 -2.36
CA ASP A 186 -3.51 -0.72 -2.43
C ASP A 186 -4.77 0.09 -2.10
N CYS A 187 -5.76 0.01 -2.99
CA CYS A 187 -6.98 0.81 -2.95
C CYS A 187 -8.17 0.12 -2.26
N GLY A 188 -7.98 -1.04 -1.62
CA GLY A 188 -9.05 -1.76 -0.93
C GLY A 188 -8.59 -2.39 0.39
N PHE A 189 -8.28 -1.57 1.40
CA PHE A 189 -7.72 -2.06 2.67
C PHE A 189 -8.63 -3.05 3.40
N THR A 190 -9.92 -3.09 3.09
CA THR A 190 -10.86 -4.07 3.64
C THR A 190 -10.38 -5.51 3.47
N LYS A 191 -9.54 -5.82 2.47
CA LYS A 191 -8.90 -7.15 2.33
C LYS A 191 -8.01 -7.55 3.52
N LEU A 192 -7.54 -6.59 4.31
CA LEU A 192 -6.70 -6.83 5.48
C LEU A 192 -7.46 -7.52 6.62
N TYR A 193 -8.80 -7.42 6.65
CA TYR A 193 -9.62 -7.99 7.73
C TYR A 193 -10.90 -8.70 7.25
N CYS A 194 -11.37 -8.42 6.03
CA CYS A 194 -12.44 -9.16 5.38
C CYS A 194 -11.84 -10.25 4.48
N ASN A 195 -12.34 -11.49 4.61
CA ASN A 195 -11.96 -12.59 3.73
C ASN A 195 -10.44 -12.81 3.61
N TRP A 196 -9.67 -12.52 4.68
CA TRP A 196 -8.21 -12.64 4.73
C TRP A 196 -7.71 -14.01 4.23
N ASP A 197 -8.40 -15.08 4.62
CA ASP A 197 -8.03 -16.46 4.31
C ASP A 197 -8.54 -16.94 2.93
N SER A 198 -9.27 -16.10 2.19
CA SER A 198 -9.98 -16.52 0.97
C SER A 198 -9.08 -16.69 -0.25
N ALA A 199 -8.14 -15.76 -0.47
CA ALA A 199 -7.41 -15.67 -1.74
C ALA A 199 -6.11 -14.86 -1.60
N GLY A 200 -5.00 -15.54 -1.34
CA GLY A 200 -3.65 -15.01 -1.54
C GLY A 200 -3.20 -13.86 -0.62
N THR A 201 -4.09 -13.23 0.15
CA THR A 201 -3.84 -11.98 0.88
C THR A 201 -2.63 -12.06 1.81
N ALA A 202 -2.52 -13.12 2.62
CA ALA A 202 -1.38 -13.30 3.53
C ALA A 202 -0.05 -13.36 2.77
N ARG A 203 -0.02 -14.04 1.61
CA ARG A 203 1.18 -14.12 0.77
C ARG A 203 1.47 -12.79 0.07
N TYR A 204 0.43 -12.12 -0.43
CA TYR A 204 0.55 -10.80 -1.05
C TYR A 204 1.20 -9.80 -0.09
N ILE A 205 0.71 -9.73 1.14
CA ILE A 205 1.23 -8.85 2.18
C ILE A 205 2.71 -9.10 2.47
N VAL A 206 3.10 -10.36 2.60
CA VAL A 206 4.50 -10.74 2.82
C VAL A 206 5.36 -10.39 1.61
N ASN A 207 4.94 -10.77 0.41
CA ASN A 207 5.70 -10.52 -0.81
C ASN A 207 5.86 -9.02 -1.07
N ALA A 208 4.80 -8.22 -0.87
CA ALA A 208 4.84 -6.77 -0.95
C ALA A 208 5.84 -6.18 0.04
N SER A 209 5.84 -6.66 1.29
CA SER A 209 6.81 -6.21 2.31
C SER A 209 8.24 -6.58 1.93
N CYS A 210 8.48 -7.77 1.38
CA CYS A 210 9.80 -8.16 0.89
C CYS A 210 10.24 -7.30 -0.30
N TRP A 211 9.36 -7.05 -1.27
CA TRP A 211 9.63 -6.20 -2.42
C TRP A 211 9.96 -4.77 -2.01
N LEU A 212 9.25 -4.22 -1.02
CA LEU A 212 9.49 -2.89 -0.47
C LEU A 212 10.88 -2.73 0.15
N LEU A 213 11.51 -3.79 0.67
CA LEU A 213 12.87 -3.72 1.18
C LEU A 213 13.93 -3.50 0.09
N GLY A 214 13.60 -3.71 -1.19
CA GLY A 214 14.56 -3.54 -2.29
C GLY A 214 15.75 -4.49 -2.22
N ILE A 215 15.69 -5.54 -1.40
CA ILE A 215 16.75 -6.54 -1.29
C ILE A 215 16.73 -7.34 -2.59
N LYS A 216 17.67 -7.03 -3.48
CA LYS A 216 17.96 -7.89 -4.61
C LYS A 216 18.40 -9.23 -4.02
N ASN A 217 17.72 -10.32 -4.39
CA ASN A 217 18.19 -11.66 -4.06
C ASN A 217 19.66 -11.75 -4.52
N VAL A 218 20.57 -11.92 -3.55
CA VAL A 218 22.00 -12.17 -3.80
C VAL A 218 22.14 -13.60 -4.32
#